data_AF-A0A7V6R674-F1
#
_entry.id   AF-A0A7V6R674-F1
#
_cell.length_a   1.000
_cell.length_b   1.000
_cell.length_c   1.000
_cell.angle_alpha   90.00
_cell.angle_beta   90.00
_cell.angle_gamma   90.00
#
_symmetry.space_group_name_H-M   'P 1'
#
loop_
_entity.id
_entity.type
_entity.pdbx_description
1 polymer ?
#
loop_
_entity_poly.entity_id
_entity_poly.type
_entity_poly.pdbx_seq_one_letter_code
_entity_poly.pdbx_strand_id
1 'polypeptide(L)'
;MVNEIIVDVAPGETRVALLEDKELAEIYIERPNAQRLAGNIYRGKVNCVLPGMQAAFIDIGVDRNAFLYVGDIVFGRKVSDGQGNMHNKAKSNIKDILKVGQEITVQVVKEQGGTKGPRVTTNITLPGRYLVFLPNVDYTGVSRRIENEEERNRLRRLAEKFKP
;
A
#
# COMPACT_ATOMS: atom_id res chain seq x y z
N MET A 1 -14.17 31.57 2.97
CA MET A 1 -13.38 30.40 3.34
C MET A 1 -12.20 30.33 2.40
N VAL A 2 -11.13 31.02 2.77
CA VAL A 2 -9.85 30.94 2.05
C VAL A 2 -8.96 30.03 2.89
N ASN A 3 -8.59 28.89 2.31
CA ASN A 3 -7.68 27.96 2.95
C ASN A 3 -6.28 28.23 2.41
N GLU A 4 -5.32 28.48 3.30
CA GLU A 4 -3.92 28.71 2.95
C GLU A 4 -3.07 27.61 3.54
N ILE A 5 -2.09 27.14 2.76
CA ILE A 5 -1.06 26.20 3.21
C ILE A 5 0.25 26.98 3.25
N ILE A 6 0.81 27.14 4.45
CA ILE A 6 2.12 27.77 4.64
C ILE A 6 3.14 26.67 4.88
N VAL A 7 4.17 26.63 4.04
CA VAL A 7 5.28 25.68 4.15
C VAL A 7 6.54 26.44 4.55
N ASP A 8 7.12 26.04 5.67
CA ASP A 8 8.39 26.55 6.16
C ASP A 8 9.40 25.39 6.23
N VAL A 9 10.56 25.59 5.60
CA VAL A 9 11.59 24.56 5.44
C VAL A 9 12.87 25.04 6.12
N ALA A 10 13.23 24.41 7.23
CA ALA A 10 14.46 24.67 7.97
C ALA A 10 15.37 23.41 7.95
N PRO A 11 16.70 23.55 8.21
CA PRO A 11 17.62 22.42 8.17
C PRO A 11 17.28 21.24 9.11
N GLY A 12 16.51 21.46 10.18
CA GLY A 12 16.15 20.44 11.17
C GLY A 12 14.69 20.00 11.16
N GLU A 13 13.80 20.77 10.52
CA GLU A 13 12.37 20.47 10.46
C GLU A 13 11.70 21.15 9.26
N THR A 14 10.70 20.48 8.70
CA THR A 14 9.74 21.03 7.75
C THR A 14 8.41 21.20 8.47
N ARG A 15 7.82 22.39 8.36
CA ARG A 15 6.55 22.72 9.00
C ARG A 15 5.52 23.09 7.95
N VAL A 16 4.33 22.54 8.09
CA VAL A 16 3.19 22.84 7.23
C VAL A 16 2.03 23.29 8.11
N ALA A 17 1.60 24.54 7.95
CA ALA A 17 0.44 25.09 8.65
C ALA A 17 -0.74 25.24 7.68
N LEU A 18 -1.90 24.71 8.07
CA LEU A 18 -3.17 24.95 7.41
C LEU A 18 -3.87 26.11 8.13
N LEU A 19 -4.09 27.21 7.41
CA LEU A 19 -4.89 28.33 7.90
C LEU A 19 -6.29 28.28 7.28
N GLU A 20 -7.31 28.46 8.10
CA GLU A 20 -8.69 28.70 7.68
C GLU A 20 -9.07 30.12 8.08
N ASP A 21 -9.39 30.96 7.09
CA ASP A 21 -9.73 32.37 7.31
C ASP A 21 -8.68 33.12 8.18
N LYS A 22 -7.40 32.83 7.94
CA LYS A 22 -6.20 33.36 8.64
C LYS A 22 -5.99 32.87 10.07
N GLU A 23 -6.86 32.01 10.59
CA GLU A 23 -6.65 31.32 11.85
C GLU A 23 -5.98 29.97 11.64
N LEU A 24 -5.06 29.58 12.54
CA LEU A 24 -4.38 28.29 12.45
C LEU A 24 -5.36 27.16 12.79
N ALA A 25 -5.65 26.30 11.80
CA ALA A 25 -6.48 25.12 11.97
C ALA A 25 -5.65 23.89 12.36
N GLU A 26 -4.56 23.62 11.62
CA GLU A 26 -3.70 22.45 11.84
C GLU A 26 -2.23 22.78 11.57
N ILE A 27 -1.32 22.09 12.26
CA ILE A 27 0.12 22.16 12.01
C ILE A 27 0.73 20.75 11.94
N TYR A 28 1.53 20.52 10.92
CA TYR A 28 2.31 19.31 10.70
C TYR A 28 3.79 19.65 10.79
N ILE A 29 4.55 18.87 11.54
CA ILE A 29 6.00 19.05 11.70
C ILE A 29 6.69 17.73 11.37
N GLU A 30 7.52 17.75 10.35
CA GLU A 30 8.33 16.61 9.93
C GLU A 30 9.81 16.88 10.22
N ARG A 31 10.52 15.91 10.78
CA ARG A 31 11.96 15.98 11.05
C ARG A 31 12.70 14.94 10.21
N PRO A 32 13.92 15.21 9.72
CA PRO A 32 14.66 14.31 8.82
C PRO A 32 14.81 12.88 9.34
N ASN A 33 15.00 12.71 10.65
CA ASN A 33 15.24 11.39 11.27
C ASN A 33 13.95 10.60 11.57
N ALA A 34 12.78 11.12 11.20
CA ALA A 34 11.49 10.50 11.48
C ALA A 34 10.85 9.85 10.23
N GLN A 35 11.61 9.69 9.15
CA GLN A 35 11.09 9.06 7.93
C GLN A 35 10.65 7.62 8.19
N ARG A 36 9.36 7.38 7.95
CA ARG A 36 8.75 6.05 7.99
C ARG A 36 8.70 5.50 6.57
N LEU A 37 9.11 4.26 6.41
CA LEU A 37 8.97 3.50 5.17
C LEU A 37 7.54 2.95 4.99
N ALA A 38 6.79 2.77 6.08
CA ALA A 38 5.43 2.24 6.02
C ALA A 38 4.53 3.05 5.08
N GLY A 39 3.90 2.38 4.12
CA GLY A 39 3.06 3.00 3.09
C GLY A 39 3.79 3.32 1.78
N ASN A 40 5.12 3.46 1.80
CA ASN A 40 5.89 3.73 0.58
C ASN A 40 5.77 2.59 -0.44
N ILE A 41 5.76 2.95 -1.71
CA ILE A 41 5.64 2.03 -2.84
C ILE A 41 6.95 2.05 -3.62
N TYR A 42 7.51 0.87 -3.87
CA TYR A 42 8.77 0.70 -4.57
C TYR A 42 8.60 -0.22 -5.78
N ARG A 43 9.41 0.04 -6.82
CA ARG A 43 9.71 -0.95 -7.86
C ARG A 43 10.97 -1.68 -7.42
N GLY A 44 10.80 -2.87 -6.85
CA GLY A 44 11.90 -3.68 -6.34
C GLY A 44 12.30 -4.80 -7.28
N LYS A 45 13.45 -5.42 -7.01
CA LYS A 45 13.96 -6.59 -7.75
C LYS A 45 14.02 -7.81 -6.84
N VAL A 46 13.51 -8.94 -7.28
CA VAL A 46 13.56 -10.20 -6.53
C VAL A 46 15.02 -10.63 -6.40
N ASN A 47 15.57 -10.56 -5.18
CA ASN A 47 16.94 -10.97 -4.92
C ASN A 47 17.03 -12.49 -4.73
N CYS A 48 16.14 -13.08 -3.92
CA CYS A 48 16.07 -14.52 -3.76
C CYS A 48 14.65 -15.02 -3.46
N VAL A 49 14.39 -16.27 -3.80
CA VAL A 49 13.12 -16.96 -3.57
C VAL A 49 13.38 -18.17 -2.68
N LEU A 50 12.58 -18.31 -1.61
CA LEU A 50 12.75 -19.33 -0.57
C LEU A 50 11.49 -20.19 -0.48
N PRO A 51 11.43 -21.31 -1.24
CA PRO A 51 10.26 -22.19 -1.28
C PRO A 51 9.90 -22.79 0.09
N GLY A 52 10.89 -23.11 0.93
CA GLY A 52 10.63 -23.65 2.27
C GLY A 52 9.89 -22.68 3.20
N MET A 53 10.02 -21.37 2.97
CA MET A 53 9.35 -20.32 3.74
C MET A 53 8.14 -19.73 2.99
N GLN A 54 7.88 -20.19 1.77
CA GLN A 54 6.87 -19.60 0.88
C GLN A 54 7.00 -18.07 0.77
N ALA A 55 8.24 -17.60 0.60
CA ALA A 55 8.56 -16.18 0.61
C ALA A 55 9.70 -15.82 -0.36
N ALA A 56 9.87 -14.54 -0.61
CA ALA A 56 10.97 -13.97 -1.39
C ALA A 56 11.53 -12.73 -0.70
N PHE A 57 12.81 -12.46 -0.94
CA PHE A 57 13.45 -11.20 -0.55
C PHE A 57 13.55 -10.28 -1.75
N ILE A 58 13.05 -9.07 -1.59
CA ILE A 58 12.97 -8.04 -2.63
C ILE A 58 13.93 -6.91 -2.27
N ASP A 59 14.88 -6.63 -3.15
CA ASP A 59 15.69 -5.43 -3.04
C ASP A 59 14.83 -4.22 -3.44
N ILE A 60 14.69 -3.26 -2.51
CA ILE A 60 13.94 -2.00 -2.70
C ILE A 60 14.84 -0.77 -2.52
N GLY A 61 16.17 -0.94 -2.47
CA GLY A 61 17.12 0.16 -2.33
C GLY A 61 17.30 0.69 -0.89
N VAL A 62 16.97 -0.10 0.12
CA VAL A 62 17.22 0.20 1.54
C VAL A 62 18.24 -0.78 2.12
N ASP A 63 18.77 -0.52 3.31
CA ASP A 63 19.85 -1.29 3.94
C ASP A 63 19.62 -2.81 4.03
N ARG A 64 18.36 -3.24 4.03
CA ARG A 64 17.95 -4.65 4.13
C ARG A 64 16.87 -4.97 3.09
N ASN A 65 17.02 -6.11 2.41
CA ASN A 65 15.99 -6.60 1.50
C ASN A 65 14.64 -6.77 2.22
N ALA A 66 13.58 -6.36 1.54
CA ALA A 66 12.22 -6.50 2.02
C ALA A 66 11.74 -7.95 1.94
N PHE A 67 10.93 -8.36 2.90
CA PHE A 67 10.32 -9.68 2.97
C PHE A 67 8.93 -9.67 2.34
N LEU A 68 8.71 -10.52 1.33
CA LEU A 68 7.43 -10.74 0.65
C LEU A 68 6.96 -12.18 0.88
N TYR A 69 5.84 -12.35 1.58
CA TYR A 69 5.19 -13.65 1.76
C TYR A 69 4.27 -13.98 0.57
N VAL A 70 4.12 -15.25 0.21
CA VAL A 70 3.27 -15.68 -0.91
C VAL A 70 1.82 -15.21 -0.78
N GLY A 71 1.27 -15.19 0.44
CA GLY A 71 -0.09 -14.74 0.71
C GLY A 71 -0.28 -13.22 0.56
N ASP A 72 0.82 -12.45 0.53
CA ASP A 72 0.81 -11.01 0.31
C ASP A 72 0.94 -10.65 -1.19
N ILE A 73 0.96 -11.66 -2.08
CA ILE A 73 0.99 -11.48 -3.54
C ILE A 73 -0.43 -11.56 -4.10
N VAL A 74 -0.95 -10.43 -4.55
CA VAL A 74 -2.16 -10.33 -5.36
C VAL A 74 -1.80 -10.40 -6.83
N PHE A 75 -2.34 -11.39 -7.53
CA PHE A 75 -2.25 -11.49 -8.97
C PHE A 75 -3.23 -10.50 -9.59
N GLY A 76 -2.72 -9.38 -10.11
CA GLY A 76 -3.49 -8.56 -11.03
C GLY A 76 -3.96 -9.43 -12.22
N ARG A 77 -5.15 -9.15 -12.75
CA ARG A 77 -5.67 -9.76 -13.99
C ARG A 77 -4.67 -9.54 -15.12
N LYS A 78 -3.67 -10.40 -15.28
CA LYS A 78 -3.02 -10.58 -16.58
C LYS A 78 -3.95 -11.46 -17.40
N VAL A 79 -4.67 -10.77 -18.28
CA VAL A 79 -5.35 -11.27 -19.47
C VAL A 79 -4.37 -12.13 -20.25
N SER A 80 -4.49 -13.45 -20.14
CA SER A 80 -3.99 -14.44 -21.11
C SER A 80 -4.66 -15.77 -20.76
N ASP A 81 -5.68 -16.09 -21.53
CA ASP A 81 -6.30 -17.40 -21.78
C ASP A 81 -6.88 -18.21 -20.62
N GLY A 82 -8.20 -18.41 -20.71
CA GLY A 82 -8.83 -19.63 -20.24
C GLY A 82 -9.44 -19.52 -18.84
N GLN A 83 -10.72 -19.88 -18.78
CA GLN A 83 -11.53 -20.14 -17.60
C GLN A 83 -10.71 -20.76 -16.44
N GLY A 84 -10.77 -20.17 -15.24
CA GLY A 84 -10.09 -20.77 -14.09
C GLY A 84 -10.23 -20.02 -12.77
N ASN A 85 -11.34 -20.29 -12.07
CA ASN A 85 -11.49 -20.28 -10.61
C ASN A 85 -10.48 -19.43 -9.79
N MET A 86 -10.96 -18.25 -9.38
CA MET A 86 -10.32 -17.34 -8.41
C MET A 86 -10.05 -17.99 -7.03
N HIS A 87 -10.55 -19.21 -6.78
CA HIS A 87 -10.40 -19.96 -5.53
C HIS A 87 -9.23 -20.97 -5.50
N ASN A 88 -8.57 -21.29 -6.62
CA ASN A 88 -7.56 -22.37 -6.67
C ASN A 88 -6.08 -21.92 -6.65
N LYS A 89 -5.78 -20.62 -6.64
CA LYS A 89 -4.38 -20.11 -6.66
C LYS A 89 -3.75 -19.90 -5.27
N ALA A 90 -4.49 -20.10 -4.19
CA ALA A 90 -3.97 -20.05 -2.82
C ALA A 90 -2.98 -21.19 -2.46
N LYS A 91 -2.67 -22.08 -3.40
CA LYS A 91 -1.72 -23.20 -3.25
C LYS A 91 -0.51 -23.14 -4.20
N SER A 92 -0.34 -22.06 -4.96
CA SER A 92 0.82 -21.94 -5.85
C SER A 92 2.08 -21.69 -5.03
N ASN A 93 3.14 -22.46 -5.29
CA ASN A 93 4.40 -22.29 -4.59
C ASN A 93 5.04 -20.95 -5.00
N ILE A 94 5.66 -20.23 -4.07
CA ILE A 94 6.36 -18.97 -4.37
C ILE A 94 7.35 -19.10 -5.54
N LYS A 95 7.98 -20.28 -5.70
CA LYS A 95 8.92 -20.57 -6.80
C LYS A 95 8.29 -20.51 -8.19
N ASP A 96 6.99 -20.82 -8.28
CA ASP A 96 6.25 -20.81 -9.53
C ASP A 96 5.74 -19.39 -9.87
N ILE A 97 5.73 -18.50 -8.87
CA ILE A 97 5.18 -17.15 -8.94
C ILE A 97 6.26 -16.12 -9.23
N LEU A 98 7.42 -16.24 -8.58
CA LEU A 98 8.51 -15.28 -8.66
C LEU A 98 9.79 -15.93 -9.16
N LYS A 99 10.52 -15.19 -9.99
CA LYS A 99 11.87 -15.55 -10.45
C LYS A 99 12.90 -14.56 -9.90
N VAL A 100 14.09 -15.07 -9.59
CA VAL A 100 15.22 -14.20 -9.22
C VAL A 100 15.51 -13.22 -10.36
N GLY A 101 15.74 -11.96 -10.01
CA GLY A 101 15.96 -10.86 -10.94
C GLY A 101 14.69 -10.22 -11.51
N GLN A 102 13.50 -10.79 -11.25
CA GLN A 102 12.23 -10.21 -11.68
C GLN A 102 11.96 -8.89 -10.96
N GLU A 103 11.49 -7.88 -11.69
CA GLU A 103 10.99 -6.65 -11.09
C GLU A 103 9.55 -6.80 -10.59
N ILE A 104 9.24 -6.18 -9.46
CA ILE A 104 7.94 -6.26 -8.83
C ILE A 104 7.61 -4.97 -8.08
N THR A 105 6.37 -4.49 -8.23
CA THR A 105 5.86 -3.36 -7.46
C THR A 105 5.37 -3.85 -6.10
N VAL A 106 5.88 -3.25 -5.03
CA VAL A 106 5.56 -3.64 -3.66
C VAL A 106 5.33 -2.41 -2.79
N GLN A 107 4.43 -2.54 -1.80
CA GLN A 107 4.17 -1.53 -0.79
C GLN A 107 4.63 -2.03 0.58
N VAL A 108 5.32 -1.18 1.34
CA VAL A 108 5.73 -1.49 2.71
C VAL A 108 4.53 -1.48 3.64
N VAL A 109 4.27 -2.62 4.29
CA VAL A 109 3.17 -2.78 5.26
C VAL A 109 3.65 -2.53 6.68
N LYS A 110 4.86 -3.01 7.00
CA LYS A 110 5.47 -2.85 8.32
C LYS A 110 6.96 -2.64 8.17
N GLU A 111 7.45 -1.61 8.85
CA GLU A 111 8.86 -1.55 9.23
C GLU A 111 9.12 -2.66 10.25
N GLN A 112 10.08 -3.52 9.97
CA GLN A 112 10.55 -4.47 10.97
C GLN A 112 11.79 -3.88 11.61
N GLY A 113 11.80 -3.79 12.94
CA GLY A 113 12.95 -3.28 13.68
C GLY A 113 14.09 -4.30 13.79
N GLY A 114 15.29 -3.80 14.07
CA GLY A 114 16.48 -4.61 14.32
C GLY A 114 17.15 -5.11 13.04
N THR A 115 17.39 -6.41 12.95
CA THR A 115 18.14 -7.03 11.83
C THR A 115 17.27 -7.43 10.63
N LYS A 116 15.94 -7.34 10.76
CA LYS A 116 14.99 -7.79 9.74
C LYS A 116 14.62 -6.65 8.79
N GLY A 117 14.55 -6.95 7.49
CA GLY A 117 14.05 -6.00 6.50
C GLY A 117 12.53 -5.80 6.60
N PRO A 118 12.00 -4.74 5.96
CA PRO A 118 10.57 -4.40 6.01
C PRO A 118 9.70 -5.51 5.41
N ARG A 119 8.46 -5.66 5.89
CA ARG A 119 7.46 -6.54 5.24
C ARG A 119 6.74 -5.76 4.14
N VAL A 120 6.59 -6.39 2.98
CA VAL A 120 5.92 -5.79 1.83
C VAL A 120 4.79 -6.65 1.27
N THR A 121 3.90 -6.03 0.49
CA THR A 121 2.80 -6.68 -0.24
C THR A 121 2.74 -6.17 -1.68
N THR A 122 2.18 -6.95 -2.61
CA THR A 122 1.80 -6.46 -3.95
C THR A 122 0.37 -5.92 -3.99
N ASN A 123 -0.39 -6.06 -2.89
CA ASN A 123 -1.71 -5.46 -2.75
C ASN A 123 -1.59 -3.97 -2.44
N ILE A 124 -1.35 -3.16 -3.47
CA ILE A 124 -1.17 -1.73 -3.33
C ILE A 124 -2.47 -1.09 -2.81
N THR A 125 -2.34 -0.21 -1.83
CA THR A 125 -3.43 0.58 -1.25
C THR A 125 -3.06 2.07 -1.30
N LEU A 126 -3.99 2.87 -1.80
CA LEU A 126 -3.87 4.33 -1.87
C LEU A 126 -4.99 4.94 -1.01
N PRO A 127 -4.73 5.19 0.29
CA PRO A 127 -5.72 5.78 1.17
C PRO A 127 -5.89 7.28 0.85
N GLY A 128 -7.13 7.69 0.59
CA GLY A 128 -7.55 9.07 0.57
C GLY A 128 -8.37 9.43 1.80
N ARG A 129 -8.92 10.65 1.83
CA ARG A 129 -9.72 11.14 2.97
C ARG A 129 -11.00 10.32 3.22
N TYR A 130 -11.67 9.89 2.15
CA TYR A 130 -12.98 9.22 2.23
C TYR A 130 -13.02 7.80 1.67
N LEU A 131 -12.01 7.43 0.88
CA LEU A 131 -11.94 6.14 0.20
C LEU A 131 -10.52 5.59 0.26
N VAL A 132 -10.40 4.27 0.11
CA VAL A 132 -9.10 3.61 -0.12
C VAL A 132 -9.20 2.94 -1.48
N PHE A 133 -8.30 3.31 -2.39
CA PHE A 133 -8.24 2.70 -3.72
C PHE A 133 -7.28 1.51 -3.72
N LEU A 134 -7.74 0.37 -4.24
CA LEU A 134 -6.97 -0.87 -4.36
C LEU A 134 -6.92 -1.27 -5.85
N PRO A 135 -5.88 -0.86 -6.61
CA PRO A 135 -5.82 -1.08 -8.07
C PRO A 135 -5.79 -2.56 -8.48
N ASN A 136 -5.35 -3.46 -7.59
CA ASN A 136 -5.14 -4.87 -7.91
C ASN A 136 -6.31 -5.77 -7.50
N VAL A 137 -7.41 -5.19 -7.01
CA VAL A 137 -8.52 -5.94 -6.41
C VAL A 137 -9.85 -5.50 -7.01
N ASP A 138 -10.70 -6.48 -7.32
CA ASP A 138 -11.99 -6.25 -7.97
C ASP A 138 -13.18 -6.39 -7.00
N TYR A 139 -13.16 -5.66 -5.88
CA TYR A 139 -14.31 -5.59 -4.98
C TYR A 139 -14.50 -4.18 -4.39
N THR A 140 -15.74 -3.85 -4.07
CA THR A 140 -16.13 -2.61 -3.37
C THR A 140 -16.55 -2.96 -1.95
N GLY A 141 -15.96 -2.27 -0.96
CA GLY A 141 -16.26 -2.45 0.45
C GLY A 141 -16.65 -1.14 1.12
N VAL A 142 -17.48 -1.23 2.16
CA VAL A 142 -17.79 -0.11 3.06
C VAL A 142 -17.27 -0.45 4.45
N SER A 143 -16.72 0.55 5.15
CA SER A 143 -16.16 0.39 6.50
C SER A 143 -17.13 -0.30 7.44
N ARG A 144 -16.62 -1.26 8.24
CA ARG A 144 -17.40 -1.93 9.29
C ARG A 144 -17.82 -1.01 10.43
N ARG A 145 -17.21 0.18 10.53
CA ARG A 145 -17.59 1.20 11.52
C ARG A 145 -18.85 1.99 11.15
N ILE A 146 -19.38 1.80 9.93
CA ILE A 146 -20.64 2.41 9.49
C ILE A 146 -21.72 1.36 9.73
N GLU A 147 -22.47 1.54 10.82
CA GLU A 147 -23.49 0.58 11.28
C GLU A 147 -24.86 0.78 10.63
N ASN A 148 -25.15 2.00 10.16
CA ASN A 148 -26.41 2.30 9.48
C ASN A 148 -26.43 1.65 8.09
N GLU A 149 -27.34 0.69 7.89
CA GLU A 149 -27.46 -0.07 6.65
C GLU A 149 -27.93 0.76 5.45
N GLU A 150 -28.79 1.76 5.65
CA GLU A 150 -29.22 2.66 4.56
C GLU A 150 -28.04 3.46 4.01
N GLU A 151 -27.25 4.04 4.92
CA GLU A 151 -26.05 4.80 4.56
C GLU A 151 -25.00 3.89 3.91
N ARG A 152 -24.83 2.68 4.44
CA ARG A 152 -23.91 1.69 3.88
C ARG A 152 -24.30 1.31 2.44
N ASN A 153 -25.59 1.13 2.17
CA ASN A 153 -26.09 0.87 0.82
C ASN A 153 -25.90 2.09 -0.10
N ARG A 154 -26.14 3.31 0.40
CA ARG A 154 -25.89 4.55 -0.36
C ARG A 154 -24.42 4.67 -0.77
N LEU A 155 -23.50 4.48 0.17
CA LEU A 155 -22.05 4.55 -0.06
C LEU A 155 -21.56 3.45 -1.01
N ARG A 156 -22.06 2.21 -0.87
CA ARG A 156 -21.74 1.12 -1.80
C ARG A 156 -22.16 1.46 -3.23
N ARG A 157 -23.40 1.92 -3.44
CA ARG A 157 -23.90 2.33 -4.77
C ARG A 157 -23.08 3.48 -5.35
N LEU A 158 -22.67 4.44 -4.50
CA LEU A 158 -21.82 5.54 -4.95
C LEU A 158 -20.45 5.02 -5.41
N ALA A 159 -19.80 4.18 -4.62
CA ALA A 159 -18.50 3.62 -4.95
C ALA A 159 -18.53 2.73 -6.20
N GLU A 160 -19.61 1.97 -6.43
CA GLU A 160 -19.80 1.18 -7.66
C GLU A 160 -19.85 2.04 -8.93
N LYS A 161 -20.40 3.26 -8.86
CA LYS A 161 -20.42 4.19 -10.00
C LYS A 161 -19.04 4.73 -10.37
N PHE A 162 -18.13 4.82 -9.40
CA PHE A 162 -16.78 5.35 -9.58
C PHE A 162 -15.72 4.27 -9.74
N LYS A 163 -16.13 3.00 -9.83
CA LYS A 163 -15.22 1.90 -10.05
C LYS A 163 -14.61 2.03 -11.46
N PRO A 164 -13.27 2.17 -11.59
CA PRO A 164 -12.61 2.33 -12.88
C PRO A 164 -12.61 1.05 -13.72
#